data_AF-A0A7C7XF13-F1
#
_entry.id   AF-A0A7C7XF13-F1
#
_cell.length_a   1.000
_cell.length_b   1.000
_cell.length_c   1.000
_cell.angle_alpha   90.00
_cell.angle_beta   90.00
_cell.angle_gamma   90.00
#
_symmetry.space_group_name_H-M   'P 1'
#
loop_
_entity.id
_entity.type
_entity.pdbx_description
1 polymer ?
#
loop_
_entity_poly.entity_id
_entity_poly.type
_entity_poly.pdbx_seq_one_letter_code
_entity_poly.pdbx_strand_id
1 'polypeptide(L)'
;MQQLSLENASIDIIGYKKRPRKTILTYHAYPDSWPEALSWQYGKIYGDSALRWQVYKKDEYNWSQWRWLRDGAPSGVIDLNHPKPVSNYQRFIEFVDIGFDHVMPMGWDHILFIIGMALSSLLWRKLLILVTSFTLAHTLTLGLAMIGVIEVSARIVEPLIAFSIAYVAIENLLIKQSIKRKSIVVFIFGLIHGLGFAAMLKEFEMAPDSFITTLIGFNIGVELAQVVIVFAVVGVLLTLRRLKLNYRQLAVIPVSVLIALVGFWWGVERLIG
;
A
#
# COMPACT_ATOMS: atom_id res chain seq x y z
N MET A 1 8.83 -33.93 14.31
CA MET A 1 8.14 -32.65 14.05
C MET A 1 6.84 -32.69 14.83
N GLN A 2 6.73 -31.92 15.91
CA GLN A 2 5.49 -31.84 16.69
C GLN A 2 4.62 -30.71 16.12
N GLN A 3 3.31 -30.93 16.08
CA GLN A 3 2.35 -29.92 15.63
C GLN A 3 1.82 -29.12 16.81
N LEU A 4 1.66 -27.82 16.57
CA LEU A 4 1.01 -26.91 17.50
C LEU A 4 -0.50 -27.18 17.50
N SER A 5 -1.09 -27.31 18.70
CA SER A 5 -2.53 -27.47 18.90
C SER A 5 -3.15 -26.14 19.33
N LEU A 6 -4.24 -25.72 18.67
CA LEU A 6 -4.96 -24.50 19.04
C LEU A 6 -5.66 -24.72 20.39
N GLU A 7 -5.33 -23.90 21.38
CA GLU A 7 -5.90 -23.96 22.73
C GLU A 7 -7.03 -22.95 22.91
N ASN A 8 -6.81 -21.72 22.43
CA ASN A 8 -7.73 -20.61 22.62
C ASN A 8 -7.70 -19.67 21.42
N ALA A 9 -8.85 -19.05 21.12
CA ALA A 9 -9.00 -18.04 20.10
C ALA A 9 -9.82 -16.87 20.65
N SER A 10 -9.19 -15.70 20.74
CA SER A 10 -9.85 -14.44 21.07
C SER A 10 -9.89 -13.57 19.81
N ILE A 11 -11.10 -13.32 19.32
CA ILE A 11 -11.35 -12.50 18.14
C ILE A 11 -12.16 -11.28 18.59
N ASP A 12 -11.65 -10.09 18.33
CA ASP A 12 -12.35 -8.83 18.61
C ASP A 12 -13.66 -8.68 17.78
N ILE A 13 -14.45 -7.64 18.01
CA ILE A 13 -15.83 -7.41 17.51
C ILE A 13 -16.10 -7.99 16.11
N ILE A 14 -17.08 -8.89 16.05
CA ILE A 14 -17.57 -9.52 14.82
C ILE A 14 -18.63 -8.62 14.18
N GLY A 15 -18.39 -8.15 12.95
CA GLY A 15 -19.42 -7.47 12.15
C GLY A 15 -18.93 -6.37 11.21
N TYR A 16 -17.87 -5.64 11.58
CA TYR A 16 -17.31 -4.57 10.74
C TYR A 16 -16.14 -5.06 9.90
N LYS A 17 -16.40 -5.42 8.63
CA LYS A 17 -15.40 -6.01 7.71
C LYS A 17 -14.35 -5.03 7.19
N LYS A 18 -14.49 -3.72 7.46
CA LYS A 18 -13.62 -2.67 6.91
C LYS A 18 -12.45 -2.27 7.84
N ARG A 19 -12.20 -2.99 8.95
CA ARG A 19 -11.02 -2.78 9.82
C ARG A 19 -10.26 -4.08 10.05
N PRO A 20 -8.91 -4.04 10.13
CA PRO A 20 -8.12 -5.11 10.71
C PRO A 20 -8.65 -5.46 12.10
N ARG A 21 -8.73 -6.77 12.41
CA ARG A 21 -9.22 -7.26 13.70
C ARG A 21 -8.06 -7.84 14.47
N LYS A 22 -7.86 -7.37 15.70
CA LYS A 22 -6.91 -8.01 16.61
C LYS A 22 -7.42 -9.42 16.92
N THR A 23 -6.69 -10.41 16.41
CA THR A 23 -7.00 -11.82 16.58
C THR A 23 -5.85 -12.47 17.33
N ILE A 24 -6.12 -13.00 18.51
CA ILE A 24 -5.13 -13.68 19.35
C ILE A 24 -5.47 -15.16 19.31
N LEU A 25 -4.58 -15.95 18.70
CA LEU A 25 -4.65 -17.40 18.66
C LEU A 25 -3.54 -17.96 19.54
N THR A 26 -3.90 -18.71 20.57
CA THR A 26 -2.95 -19.37 21.46
C THR A 26 -2.81 -20.81 21.04
N TYR A 27 -1.59 -21.22 20.72
CA TYR A 27 -1.25 -22.59 20.41
C TYR A 27 -0.29 -23.15 21.45
N HIS A 28 -0.41 -24.44 21.77
CA HIS A 28 0.51 -25.16 22.64
C HIS A 28 1.09 -26.41 21.97
N ALA A 29 2.24 -26.85 22.47
CA ALA A 29 2.82 -28.17 22.23
C ALA A 29 3.62 -28.60 23.47
N TYR A 30 3.84 -29.90 23.62
CA TYR A 30 4.61 -30.49 24.71
C TYR A 30 5.86 -31.19 24.16
N PRO A 31 6.92 -30.44 23.82
CA PRO A 31 8.15 -31.03 23.32
C PRO A 31 8.98 -31.63 24.46
N ASP A 32 9.65 -32.75 24.18
CA ASP A 32 10.51 -33.43 25.16
C ASP A 32 11.75 -32.59 25.55
N SER A 33 12.14 -31.66 24.67
CA SER A 33 13.22 -30.70 24.87
C SER A 33 12.85 -29.33 24.28
N TRP A 34 13.61 -28.29 24.58
CA TRP A 34 13.41 -26.98 23.95
C TRP A 34 13.51 -27.10 22.41
N PRO A 35 12.55 -26.54 21.65
CA PRO A 35 12.57 -26.61 20.19
C PRO A 35 13.70 -25.73 19.63
N GLU A 36 14.52 -26.29 18.74
CA GLU A 36 15.57 -25.53 18.05
C GLU A 36 15.02 -24.66 16.92
N ALA A 37 13.88 -25.05 16.34
CA ALA A 37 13.29 -24.35 15.22
C ALA A 37 11.75 -24.37 15.21
N LEU A 38 11.19 -23.35 14.57
CA LEU A 38 9.75 -23.19 14.32
C LEU A 38 9.50 -23.10 12.82
N SER A 39 8.36 -23.62 12.35
CA SER A 39 7.84 -23.29 11.04
C SER A 39 6.37 -22.90 11.17
N TRP A 40 5.99 -21.82 10.51
CA TRP A 40 4.63 -21.30 10.51
C TRP A 40 4.10 -21.29 9.08
N GLN A 41 2.86 -21.73 8.91
CA GLN A 41 2.16 -21.65 7.63
C GLN A 41 0.73 -21.21 7.90
N TYR A 42 0.28 -20.20 7.15
CA TYR A 42 -1.11 -19.78 7.16
C TYR A 42 -1.79 -20.24 5.86
N GLY A 43 -3.02 -20.71 5.96
CA GLY A 43 -3.73 -21.26 4.80
C GLY A 43 -3.97 -20.19 3.72
N LYS A 44 -3.77 -20.54 2.45
CA LYS A 44 -3.94 -19.62 1.29
C LYS A 44 -5.29 -18.88 1.29
N ILE A 45 -6.35 -19.53 1.80
CA ILE A 45 -7.70 -18.95 1.87
C ILE A 45 -7.80 -17.70 2.75
N TYR A 46 -6.82 -17.49 3.64
CA TYR A 46 -6.79 -16.36 4.57
C TYR A 46 -5.95 -15.18 4.06
N GLY A 47 -5.37 -15.30 2.85
CA GLY A 47 -4.56 -14.27 2.22
C GLY A 47 -3.10 -14.27 2.69
N ASP A 48 -2.40 -13.21 2.33
CA ASP A 48 -1.01 -12.99 2.71
C ASP A 48 -0.89 -12.70 4.21
N SER A 49 0.25 -13.08 4.79
CA SER A 49 0.52 -12.89 6.22
C SER A 49 1.85 -12.18 6.42
N ALA A 50 1.81 -11.06 7.13
CA ALA A 50 2.99 -10.49 7.76
C ALA A 50 3.31 -11.31 9.00
N LEU A 51 4.45 -12.00 9.01
CA LEU A 51 4.91 -12.78 10.16
C LEU A 51 6.08 -12.06 10.83
N ARG A 52 5.99 -11.88 12.15
CA ARG A 52 7.14 -11.65 13.02
C ARG A 52 7.04 -12.58 14.23
N TRP A 53 8.17 -12.91 14.84
CA TRP A 53 8.23 -13.79 16.00
C TRP A 53 9.18 -13.23 17.04
N GLN A 54 9.04 -13.68 18.28
CA GLN A 54 10.02 -13.45 19.33
C GLN A 54 10.05 -14.66 20.26
N VAL A 55 11.23 -14.94 20.82
CA VAL A 55 11.32 -15.80 22.01
C VAL A 55 11.24 -14.86 23.19
N TYR A 56 10.14 -14.92 23.94
CA TYR A 56 9.90 -13.97 25.03
C TYR A 56 11.05 -13.99 26.03
N LYS A 57 11.66 -12.82 26.23
CA LYS A 57 12.62 -12.56 27.28
C LYS A 57 12.11 -11.38 28.08
N LYS A 58 12.10 -11.52 29.39
CA LYS A 58 11.63 -10.47 30.28
C LYS A 58 12.51 -9.22 30.09
N ASP A 59 11.86 -8.08 29.89
CA ASP A 59 12.49 -6.75 29.77
C ASP A 59 13.43 -6.54 28.55
N GLU A 60 13.35 -7.40 27.52
CA GLU A 60 14.13 -7.28 26.28
C GLU A 60 13.21 -7.14 25.05
N TYR A 61 13.38 -6.08 24.25
CA TYR A 61 12.72 -5.98 22.94
C TYR A 61 13.51 -6.79 21.92
N ASN A 62 13.00 -7.98 21.57
CA ASN A 62 13.69 -8.92 20.68
C ASN A 62 12.79 -9.48 19.57
N TRP A 63 11.81 -8.69 19.14
CA TRP A 63 11.02 -9.02 17.96
C TRP A 63 11.91 -9.19 16.73
N SER A 64 11.68 -10.29 16.03
CA SER A 64 12.20 -10.48 14.68
C SER A 64 11.68 -9.37 13.77
N GLN A 65 12.35 -9.25 12.65
CA GLN A 65 11.83 -8.45 11.55
C GLN A 65 10.57 -9.10 10.98
N TRP A 66 9.72 -8.29 10.36
CA TRP A 66 8.60 -8.79 9.57
C TRP A 66 9.12 -9.58 8.39
N ARG A 67 8.36 -10.62 8.05
CA ARG A 67 8.55 -11.45 6.87
C ARG A 67 7.20 -11.68 6.22
N TRP A 68 7.11 -11.34 4.95
CA TRP A 68 5.89 -11.49 4.19
C TRP A 68 5.74 -12.91 3.63
N LEU A 69 4.67 -13.60 4.02
CA LEU A 69 4.30 -14.93 3.53
C LEU A 69 3.16 -14.80 2.53
N ARG A 70 3.39 -15.24 1.28
CA ARG A 70 2.43 -15.15 0.17
C ARG A 70 1.92 -16.50 -0.25
N ASP A 71 0.72 -16.54 -0.81
CA ASP A 71 0.14 -17.72 -1.47
C ASP A 71 0.10 -18.98 -0.59
N GLY A 72 0.05 -18.80 0.74
CA GLY A 72 0.10 -19.90 1.71
C GLY A 72 1.47 -20.57 1.83
N ALA A 73 2.55 -19.91 1.38
CA ALA A 73 3.90 -20.39 1.57
C ALA A 73 4.26 -20.47 3.07
N PRO A 74 4.98 -21.51 3.52
CA PRO A 74 5.47 -21.58 4.89
C PRO A 74 6.57 -20.55 5.12
N SER A 75 6.79 -20.19 6.39
CA SER A 75 7.93 -19.39 6.83
C SER A 75 9.29 -20.06 6.56
N GLY A 76 9.31 -21.32 6.14
CA GLY A 76 10.50 -22.16 6.22
C GLY A 76 10.90 -22.39 7.68
N VAL A 77 12.18 -22.72 7.88
CA VAL A 77 12.74 -23.00 9.21
C VAL A 77 13.19 -21.70 9.87
N ILE A 78 12.58 -21.37 11.01
CA ILE A 78 12.97 -20.27 11.88
C ILE A 78 13.87 -20.86 12.98
N ASP A 79 15.15 -20.51 12.99
CA ASP A 79 16.08 -20.88 14.06
C ASP A 79 15.76 -20.05 15.31
N LEU A 80 15.34 -20.72 16.39
CA LEU A 80 14.96 -20.08 17.65
C LEU A 80 16.16 -19.77 18.53
N ASN A 81 17.29 -20.45 18.32
CA ASN A 81 18.51 -20.31 19.13
C ASN A 81 19.42 -19.23 18.55
N HIS A 82 19.50 -19.12 17.22
CA HIS A 82 20.36 -18.17 16.51
C HIS A 82 19.56 -17.38 15.48
N PRO A 83 18.66 -16.46 15.92
CA PRO A 83 17.90 -15.63 15.00
C PRO A 83 18.85 -14.81 14.13
N LYS A 84 18.88 -15.11 12.83
CA LYS A 84 19.69 -14.35 11.86
C LYS A 84 18.99 -13.00 11.58
N PRO A 85 19.68 -11.86 11.74
CA PRO A 85 19.10 -10.58 11.34
C PRO A 85 18.89 -10.57 9.82
N VAL A 86 17.73 -10.09 9.38
CA VAL A 86 17.46 -9.85 7.96
C VAL A 86 18.39 -8.75 7.48
N SER A 87 19.10 -8.98 6.37
CA SER A 87 19.99 -7.98 5.81
C SER A 87 19.21 -6.75 5.31
N ASN A 88 19.80 -5.56 5.37
CA ASN A 88 19.18 -4.35 4.82
C ASN A 88 18.84 -4.49 3.33
N TYR A 89 19.63 -5.28 2.58
CA TYR A 89 19.35 -5.57 1.17
C TYR A 89 18.07 -6.40 0.99
N GLN A 90 17.92 -7.50 1.75
CA GLN A 90 16.70 -8.31 1.70
C GLN A 90 15.46 -7.49 2.08
N ARG A 91 15.58 -6.67 3.13
CA ARG A 91 14.50 -5.76 3.55
C ARG A 91 14.13 -4.77 2.46
N PHE A 92 15.13 -4.18 1.82
CA PHE A 92 14.90 -3.23 0.73
C PHE A 92 14.09 -3.87 -0.39
N ILE A 93 14.48 -5.06 -0.86
CA ILE A 93 13.76 -5.79 -1.92
C ILE A 93 12.33 -6.14 -1.49
N GLU A 94 12.15 -6.67 -0.29
CA GLU A 94 10.83 -7.01 0.23
C GLU A 94 9.89 -5.80 0.27
N PHE A 95 10.39 -4.64 0.69
CA PHE A 95 9.58 -3.42 0.72
C PHE A 95 9.37 -2.81 -0.66
N VAL A 96 10.27 -3.02 -1.63
CA VAL A 96 10.00 -2.69 -3.05
C VAL A 96 8.79 -3.50 -3.54
N ASP A 97 8.74 -4.80 -3.25
CA ASP A 97 7.61 -5.65 -3.66
C ASP A 97 6.31 -5.21 -2.96
N ILE A 98 6.34 -4.95 -1.64
CA ILE A 98 5.19 -4.44 -0.89
C ILE A 98 4.71 -3.09 -1.44
N GLY A 99 5.65 -2.19 -1.78
CA GLY A 99 5.34 -0.88 -2.36
C GLY A 99 4.73 -0.97 -3.76
N PHE A 100 5.19 -1.93 -4.56
CA PHE A 100 4.62 -2.21 -5.86
C PHE A 100 3.18 -2.73 -5.72
N ASP A 101 2.97 -3.76 -4.90
CA ASP A 101 1.65 -4.38 -4.69
C ASP A 101 0.64 -3.44 -4.05
N HIS A 102 1.11 -2.53 -3.20
CA HIS A 102 0.32 -1.46 -2.62
C HIS A 102 -0.38 -0.61 -3.69
N VAL A 103 0.26 -0.42 -4.85
CA VAL A 103 -0.33 0.28 -5.99
C VAL A 103 -1.04 -0.69 -6.91
N MET A 104 -0.37 -1.75 -7.37
CA MET A 104 -0.90 -2.69 -8.35
C MET A 104 -0.45 -4.12 -8.01
N PRO A 105 -1.38 -5.09 -7.85
CA PRO A 105 -2.80 -5.03 -8.23
C PRO A 105 -3.76 -4.57 -7.12
N MET A 106 -3.30 -4.39 -5.88
CA MET A 106 -4.21 -4.25 -4.72
C MET A 106 -4.76 -2.82 -4.56
N GLY A 107 -4.01 -1.81 -4.99
CA GLY A 107 -4.31 -0.39 -4.78
C GLY A 107 -5.21 0.24 -5.83
N TRP A 108 -6.46 -0.20 -5.92
CA TRP A 108 -7.41 0.37 -6.91
C TRP A 108 -7.56 1.89 -6.84
N ASP A 109 -7.51 2.48 -5.65
CA ASP A 109 -7.51 3.93 -5.46
C ASP A 109 -6.32 4.58 -6.19
N HIS A 110 -5.11 4.03 -6.01
CA HIS A 110 -3.91 4.49 -6.69
C HIS A 110 -3.99 4.29 -8.20
N ILE A 111 -4.43 3.11 -8.66
CA ILE A 111 -4.55 2.82 -10.10
C ILE A 111 -5.46 3.85 -10.78
N LEU A 112 -6.67 4.09 -10.25
CA LEU A 112 -7.60 5.05 -10.84
C LEU A 112 -7.08 6.49 -10.77
N PHE A 113 -6.43 6.86 -9.66
CA PHE A 113 -5.80 8.18 -9.52
C PHE A 113 -4.68 8.39 -10.56
N ILE A 114 -3.78 7.42 -10.71
CA ILE A 114 -2.65 7.47 -11.65
C ILE A 114 -3.14 7.47 -13.10
N ILE A 115 -4.13 6.65 -13.45
CA ILE A 115 -4.76 6.69 -14.77
C ILE A 115 -5.37 8.08 -15.01
N GLY A 116 -6.13 8.60 -14.05
CA GLY A 116 -6.69 9.95 -14.11
C GLY A 116 -5.61 11.01 -14.35
N MET A 117 -4.48 10.95 -13.65
CA MET A 117 -3.35 11.86 -13.87
C MET A 117 -2.71 11.68 -15.25
N ALA A 118 -2.46 10.44 -15.68
CA ALA A 118 -1.83 10.11 -16.96
C ALA A 118 -2.66 10.57 -18.17
N LEU A 119 -4.00 10.58 -18.05
CA LEU A 119 -4.90 11.09 -19.08
C LEU A 119 -4.77 12.61 -19.33
N SER A 120 -4.16 13.34 -18.40
CA SER A 120 -4.07 14.81 -18.45
C SER A 120 -3.04 15.35 -19.45
N SER A 121 -2.05 14.54 -19.85
CA SER A 121 -0.99 14.99 -20.75
C SER A 121 -0.31 13.84 -21.50
N LEU A 122 0.08 14.09 -22.75
CA LEU A 122 0.98 13.21 -23.51
C LEU A 122 2.46 13.53 -23.28
N LEU A 123 2.78 14.59 -22.53
CA LEU A 123 4.15 15.04 -22.33
C LEU A 123 4.73 14.36 -21.09
N TRP A 124 5.68 13.45 -21.30
CA TRP A 124 6.33 12.69 -20.23
C TRP A 124 6.89 13.60 -19.11
N ARG A 125 7.50 14.73 -19.46
CA ARG A 125 8.03 15.70 -18.48
C ARG A 125 6.96 16.22 -17.52
N LYS A 126 5.75 16.49 -18.03
CA LYS A 126 4.63 16.97 -17.19
C LYS A 126 4.15 15.86 -16.27
N LEU A 127 4.04 14.65 -16.77
CA LEU A 127 3.62 13.50 -15.98
C LEU A 127 4.62 13.16 -14.89
N LEU A 128 5.93 13.18 -15.18
CA LEU A 128 6.96 12.99 -14.16
C LEU A 128 6.85 14.02 -13.05
N ILE A 129 6.68 15.30 -13.37
CA ILE A 129 6.49 16.34 -12.34
C ILE A 129 5.28 16.01 -11.45
N LEU A 130 4.16 15.56 -12.02
CA LEU A 130 2.97 15.19 -11.24
C LEU A 130 3.22 13.97 -10.36
N VAL A 131 3.79 12.90 -10.93
CA VAL A 131 4.10 11.66 -10.22
C VAL A 131 5.07 11.90 -9.08
N THR A 132 6.19 12.58 -9.33
CA THR A 132 7.17 12.93 -8.30
C THR A 132 6.55 13.84 -7.22
N SER A 133 5.72 14.82 -7.61
CA SER A 133 5.04 15.68 -6.62
C SER A 133 4.12 14.88 -5.69
N PHE A 134 3.37 13.92 -6.25
CA PHE A 134 2.53 13.01 -5.47
C PHE A 134 3.38 12.17 -4.52
N THR A 135 4.40 11.49 -5.05
CA THR A 135 5.23 10.55 -4.30
C THR A 135 6.00 11.23 -3.17
N LEU A 136 6.50 12.45 -3.37
CA LEU A 136 7.14 13.23 -2.31
C LEU A 136 6.18 13.57 -1.17
N ALA A 137 4.97 14.05 -1.50
CA ALA A 137 3.94 14.37 -0.50
C ALA A 137 3.46 13.12 0.24
N HIS A 138 3.26 12.02 -0.50
CA HIS A 138 2.89 10.72 0.02
C HIS A 138 3.94 10.19 1.00
N THR A 139 5.21 10.20 0.60
CA THR A 139 6.35 9.78 1.44
C THR A 139 6.41 10.57 2.74
N LEU A 140 6.21 11.90 2.65
CA LEU A 140 6.26 12.78 3.81
C LEU A 140 5.18 12.41 4.85
N THR A 141 3.93 12.30 4.43
CA THR A 141 2.81 12.02 5.34
C THR A 141 2.81 10.58 5.84
N LEU A 142 3.19 9.63 4.98
CA LEU A 142 3.39 8.24 5.38
C LEU A 142 4.46 8.15 6.48
N GLY A 143 5.63 8.77 6.25
CA GLY A 143 6.72 8.77 7.21
C GLY A 143 6.32 9.39 8.55
N LEU A 144 5.68 10.57 8.53
CA LEU A 144 5.19 11.26 9.73
C LEU A 144 4.16 10.43 10.51
N ALA A 145 3.26 9.75 9.80
CA ALA A 145 2.24 8.93 10.45
C ALA A 145 2.81 7.62 11.01
N MET A 146 3.79 7.00 10.34
CA MET A 146 4.47 5.81 10.85
C MET A 146 5.24 6.08 12.16
N ILE A 147 5.87 7.26 12.30
CA ILE A 147 6.55 7.65 13.56
C ILE A 147 5.57 8.22 14.61
N GLY A 148 4.27 8.23 14.33
CA GLY A 148 3.23 8.65 15.26
C GLY A 148 3.08 10.17 15.43
N VAL A 149 3.68 10.99 14.55
CA VAL A 149 3.53 12.46 14.60
C VAL A 149 2.16 12.91 14.11
N ILE A 150 1.58 12.21 13.14
CA ILE A 150 0.24 12.52 12.59
C ILE A 150 -0.63 11.26 12.67
N GLU A 151 -1.84 11.41 13.23
CA GLU A 151 -2.85 10.35 13.25
C GLU A 151 -4.21 10.94 12.87
N VAL A 152 -4.77 10.46 11.75
CA VAL A 152 -6.06 10.90 11.24
C VAL A 152 -6.94 9.68 11.03
N SER A 153 -8.20 9.78 11.44
CA SER A 153 -9.17 8.68 11.31
C SER A 153 -9.37 8.29 9.84
N ALA A 154 -9.32 6.99 9.56
CA ALA A 154 -9.64 6.43 8.24
C ALA A 154 -11.03 6.85 7.73
N ARG A 155 -11.99 7.10 8.63
CA ARG A 155 -13.32 7.62 8.29
C ARG A 155 -13.29 8.99 7.59
N ILE A 156 -12.21 9.76 7.78
CA ILE A 156 -11.98 11.05 7.11
C ILE A 156 -11.08 10.86 5.90
N VAL A 157 -10.01 10.08 6.04
CA VAL A 157 -9.00 9.90 4.99
C VAL A 157 -9.55 9.14 3.78
N GLU A 158 -10.25 8.02 3.99
CA GLU A 158 -10.71 7.15 2.90
C GLU A 158 -11.72 7.85 1.95
N PRO A 159 -12.72 8.63 2.42
CA PRO A 159 -13.56 9.43 1.54
C PRO A 159 -12.78 10.51 0.79
N LEU A 160 -11.83 11.19 1.44
CA LEU A 160 -11.02 12.23 0.80
C LEU A 160 -10.14 11.67 -0.32
N ILE A 161 -9.57 10.48 -0.12
CA ILE A 161 -8.87 9.72 -1.16
C ILE A 161 -9.82 9.50 -2.35
N ALA A 162 -11.01 8.94 -2.13
CA ALA A 162 -11.96 8.67 -3.20
C ALA A 162 -12.43 9.94 -3.94
N PHE A 163 -12.74 11.02 -3.21
CA PHE A 163 -13.09 12.31 -3.83
C PHE A 163 -11.93 12.94 -4.60
N SER A 164 -10.68 12.71 -4.20
CA SER A 164 -9.53 13.17 -4.96
C SER A 164 -9.39 12.48 -6.32
N ILE A 165 -9.74 11.19 -6.41
CA ILE A 165 -9.82 10.43 -7.66
C ILE A 165 -10.85 11.08 -8.59
N ALA A 166 -12.05 11.37 -8.04
CA ALA A 166 -13.09 12.03 -8.79
C ALA A 166 -12.64 13.41 -9.30
N TYR A 167 -11.99 14.19 -8.45
CA TYR A 167 -11.50 15.52 -8.78
C TYR A 167 -10.51 15.48 -9.96
N VAL A 168 -9.47 14.63 -9.89
CA VAL A 168 -8.45 14.53 -10.95
C VAL A 168 -9.09 14.17 -12.28
N ALA A 169 -10.07 13.26 -12.27
CA ALA A 169 -10.78 12.84 -13.47
C ALA A 169 -11.69 13.96 -14.02
N ILE A 170 -12.42 14.68 -13.17
CA ILE A 170 -13.23 15.84 -13.59
C ILE A 170 -12.35 16.93 -14.20
N GLU A 171 -11.17 17.19 -13.62
CA GLU A 171 -10.25 18.19 -14.14
C GLU A 171 -9.83 17.90 -15.59
N ASN A 172 -9.74 16.63 -16.00
CA ASN A 172 -9.43 16.22 -17.38
C ASN A 172 -10.46 16.68 -18.42
N LEU A 173 -11.70 16.94 -17.98
CA LEU A 173 -12.78 17.43 -18.83
C LEU A 173 -12.66 18.94 -19.11
N LEU A 174 -11.91 19.67 -18.27
CA LEU A 174 -11.71 21.11 -18.42
C LEU A 174 -10.76 21.44 -19.58
N ILE A 175 -10.97 22.60 -20.22
CA ILE A 175 -10.26 23.02 -21.44
C ILE A 175 -8.87 23.61 -21.13
N LYS A 176 -8.70 24.29 -19.99
CA LYS A 176 -7.44 24.93 -19.59
C LYS A 176 -6.91 24.31 -18.30
N GLN A 177 -5.77 23.63 -18.37
CA GLN A 177 -5.10 23.06 -17.21
C GLN A 177 -3.71 23.67 -17.05
N SER A 178 -3.48 24.31 -15.90
CA SER A 178 -2.16 24.79 -15.51
C SER A 178 -1.40 23.68 -14.80
N ILE A 179 -0.21 23.35 -15.29
CA ILE A 179 0.65 22.33 -14.66
C ILE A 179 0.97 22.72 -13.22
N LYS A 180 1.20 24.01 -12.93
CA LYS A 180 1.50 24.50 -11.58
C LYS A 180 0.33 24.23 -10.61
N ARG A 181 -0.89 24.57 -11.03
CA ARG A 181 -2.10 24.31 -10.23
C ARG A 181 -2.27 22.81 -10.00
N LYS A 182 -2.13 22.01 -11.05
CA LYS A 182 -2.29 20.56 -10.98
C LYS A 182 -1.24 19.91 -10.08
N SER A 183 0.02 20.34 -10.14
CA SER A 183 1.09 19.90 -9.23
C SER A 183 0.75 20.19 -7.77
N ILE A 184 0.22 21.37 -7.46
CA ILE A 184 -0.20 21.72 -6.09
C ILE A 184 -1.35 20.81 -5.63
N VAL A 185 -2.36 20.62 -6.47
CA VAL A 185 -3.51 19.75 -6.17
C VAL A 185 -3.06 18.31 -5.94
N VAL A 186 -2.25 17.77 -6.85
CA VAL A 186 -1.71 16.41 -6.76
C VAL A 186 -0.80 16.24 -5.55
N PHE A 187 -0.01 17.25 -5.18
CA PHE A 187 0.77 17.26 -3.95
C PHE A 187 -0.14 17.14 -2.72
N ILE A 188 -1.20 17.95 -2.63
CA ILE A 188 -2.18 17.86 -1.52
C ILE A 188 -2.83 16.47 -1.47
N PHE A 189 -3.20 15.91 -2.61
CA PHE A 189 -3.76 14.56 -2.67
C PHE A 189 -2.75 13.49 -2.26
N GLY A 190 -1.46 13.66 -2.60
CA GLY A 190 -0.38 12.80 -2.11
C GLY A 190 -0.28 12.83 -0.58
N LEU A 191 -0.40 14.01 0.05
CA LEU A 191 -0.44 14.13 1.52
C LEU A 191 -1.60 13.31 2.12
N ILE A 192 -2.78 13.36 1.49
CA ILE A 192 -3.95 12.63 1.99
C ILE A 192 -3.78 11.11 1.79
N HIS A 193 -3.28 10.68 0.62
CA HIS A 193 -3.07 9.26 0.34
C HIS A 193 -2.06 8.61 1.28
N GLY A 194 -0.98 9.31 1.63
CA GLY A 194 0.04 8.78 2.55
C GLY A 194 -0.51 8.45 3.93
N LEU A 195 -1.55 9.16 4.39
CA LEU A 195 -2.25 8.86 5.64
C LEU A 195 -3.10 7.59 5.57
N GLY A 196 -3.62 7.24 4.38
CA GLY A 196 -4.50 6.07 4.21
C GLY A 196 -3.77 4.75 4.44
N PHE A 197 -2.52 4.65 3.99
CA PHE A 197 -1.70 3.45 4.18
C PHE A 197 -0.99 3.41 5.54
N ALA A 198 -0.70 4.58 6.12
CA ALA A 198 0.03 4.67 7.37
C ALA A 198 -0.65 3.95 8.54
N ALA A 199 -1.99 3.91 8.56
CA ALA A 199 -2.74 3.17 9.58
C ALA A 199 -2.37 1.69 9.63
N MET A 200 -2.12 1.07 8.46
CA MET A 200 -1.69 -0.33 8.35
C MET A 200 -0.23 -0.48 8.80
N LEU A 201 0.67 0.39 8.33
CA LEU A 201 2.10 0.28 8.67
C LEU A 201 2.42 0.64 10.13
N LYS A 202 1.58 1.43 10.81
CA LYS A 202 1.75 1.71 12.25
C LYS A 202 1.65 0.43 13.09
N GLU A 203 0.86 -0.56 12.66
CA GLU A 203 0.78 -1.88 13.32
C GLU A 203 2.09 -2.67 13.23
N PHE A 204 3.00 -2.29 12.33
CA PHE A 204 4.27 -3.00 12.13
C PHE A 204 5.33 -2.63 13.19
N GLU A 205 5.08 -1.67 14.08
CA GLU A 205 5.99 -1.30 15.21
C GLU A 205 7.49 -1.43 14.85
N MET A 206 7.88 -0.79 13.73
CA MET A 206 9.18 -1.04 13.13
C MET A 206 10.32 -0.56 14.02
N ALA A 207 11.39 -1.34 14.09
CA ALA A 207 12.61 -0.93 14.78
C ALA A 207 13.18 0.34 14.12
N PRO A 208 13.62 1.36 14.90
CA PRO A 208 14.10 2.64 14.36
C PRO A 208 15.17 2.48 13.28
N ASP A 209 16.11 1.56 13.46
CA ASP A 209 17.24 1.32 12.55
C ASP A 209 16.83 0.81 11.16
N SER A 210 15.61 0.25 11.06
CA SER A 210 15.08 -0.30 9.81
C SER A 210 14.22 0.67 9.01
N PHE A 211 13.72 1.73 9.67
CA PHE A 211 12.66 2.59 9.17
C PHE A 211 13.00 3.24 7.82
N ILE A 212 14.19 3.84 7.70
CA ILE A 212 14.59 4.56 6.47
C ILE A 212 14.71 3.60 5.29
N THR A 213 15.32 2.42 5.49
CA THR A 213 15.49 1.42 4.42
C THR A 213 14.14 0.92 3.92
N THR A 214 13.23 0.63 4.85
CA THR A 214 11.85 0.27 4.57
C THR A 214 11.11 1.35 3.79
N LEU A 215 11.17 2.61 4.26
CA LEU A 215 10.46 3.72 3.64
C LEU A 215 10.97 3.99 2.21
N ILE A 216 12.28 3.92 1.99
CA ILE A 216 12.87 4.10 0.66
C ILE A 216 12.47 2.94 -0.25
N GLY A 217 12.62 1.69 0.19
CA GLY A 217 12.24 0.50 -0.60
C GLY A 217 10.77 0.55 -1.01
N PHE A 218 9.89 0.85 -0.05
CA PHE A 218 8.46 1.01 -0.30
C PHE A 218 8.16 2.07 -1.37
N ASN A 219 8.73 3.27 -1.26
CA ASN A 219 8.44 4.32 -2.25
C ASN A 219 9.04 4.03 -3.63
N ILE A 220 10.16 3.30 -3.72
CA ILE A 220 10.69 2.81 -5.00
C ILE A 220 9.69 1.83 -5.65
N GLY A 221 9.13 0.91 -4.87
CA GLY A 221 8.05 0.02 -5.34
C GLY A 221 6.85 0.78 -5.88
N VAL A 222 6.38 1.80 -5.14
CA VAL A 222 5.28 2.69 -5.55
C VAL A 222 5.60 3.40 -6.86
N GLU A 223 6.79 3.98 -6.98
CA GLU A 223 7.21 4.71 -8.19
C GLU A 223 7.33 3.78 -9.40
N LEU A 224 7.84 2.55 -9.23
CA LEU A 224 7.88 1.54 -10.29
C LEU A 224 6.47 1.19 -10.80
N ALA A 225 5.51 0.95 -9.90
CA ALA A 225 4.13 0.67 -10.29
C ALA A 225 3.47 1.87 -11.01
N GLN A 226 3.69 3.09 -10.51
CA GLN A 226 3.23 4.32 -11.16
C GLN A 226 3.77 4.45 -12.59
N VAL A 227 5.08 4.21 -12.76
CA VAL A 227 5.75 4.28 -14.06
C VAL A 227 5.12 3.28 -15.04
N VAL A 228 4.87 2.03 -14.62
CA VAL A 228 4.21 1.01 -15.45
C VAL A 228 2.83 1.49 -15.92
N ILE A 229 1.99 1.99 -15.02
CA ILE A 229 0.64 2.46 -15.34
C ILE A 229 0.69 3.67 -16.28
N VAL A 230 1.57 4.64 -16.01
CA VAL A 230 1.73 5.84 -16.83
C VAL A 230 2.18 5.47 -18.25
N PHE A 231 3.16 4.57 -18.40
CA PHE A 231 3.62 4.12 -19.71
C PHE A 231 2.51 3.40 -20.48
N ALA A 232 1.72 2.55 -19.82
CA ALA A 232 0.59 1.87 -20.45
C ALA A 232 -0.44 2.87 -20.98
N VAL A 233 -0.89 3.81 -20.15
CA VAL A 233 -1.90 4.83 -20.54
C VAL A 233 -1.36 5.71 -21.67
N VAL A 234 -0.14 6.25 -21.53
CA VAL A 234 0.46 7.11 -22.55
C VAL A 234 0.68 6.34 -23.85
N GLY A 235 1.10 5.07 -23.78
CA GLY A 235 1.26 4.19 -24.94
C GLY A 235 -0.04 4.03 -25.73
N VAL A 236 -1.16 3.80 -25.05
CA VAL A 236 -2.49 3.74 -25.67
C VAL A 236 -2.83 5.08 -26.33
N LEU A 237 -2.70 6.20 -25.61
CA LEU A 237 -3.04 7.52 -26.15
C LEU A 237 -2.17 7.92 -27.35
N LEU A 238 -0.87 7.61 -27.30
CA LEU A 238 0.05 7.84 -28.42
C LEU A 238 -0.28 6.96 -29.62
N THR A 239 -0.73 5.72 -29.39
CA THR A 239 -1.18 4.82 -30.46
C THR A 239 -2.42 5.37 -31.15
N LEU A 240 -3.44 5.77 -30.38
CA LEU A 240 -4.65 6.43 -30.92
C LEU A 240 -4.29 7.69 -31.72
N ARG A 241 -3.37 8.50 -31.19
CA ARG A 241 -2.86 9.70 -31.89
C ARG A 241 -2.15 9.34 -33.20
N ARG A 242 -1.31 8.30 -33.21
CA ARG A 242 -0.62 7.82 -34.43
C ARG A 242 -1.61 7.32 -35.48
N LEU A 243 -2.70 6.68 -35.07
CA LEU A 243 -3.79 6.26 -35.94
C LEU A 243 -4.70 7.42 -36.41
N LYS A 244 -4.35 8.67 -36.09
CA LYS A 244 -5.15 9.89 -36.39
C LYS A 244 -6.56 9.85 -35.79
N LEU A 245 -6.77 9.03 -34.76
CA LEU A 245 -8.02 8.96 -34.03
C LEU A 245 -8.06 10.05 -32.96
N ASN A 246 -9.27 10.55 -32.66
CA ASN A 246 -9.46 11.55 -31.62
C ASN A 246 -9.35 10.90 -30.23
N TYR A 247 -8.11 10.73 -29.74
CA TYR A 247 -7.83 10.11 -28.44
C TYR A 247 -8.54 10.84 -27.27
N ARG A 248 -8.86 12.13 -27.42
CA ARG A 248 -9.61 12.87 -26.41
C ARG A 248 -11.05 12.37 -26.30
N GLN A 249 -11.74 12.23 -27.44
CA GLN A 249 -13.12 11.74 -27.48
C GLN A 249 -13.23 10.24 -27.22
N LEU A 250 -12.25 9.46 -27.67
CA LEU A 250 -12.30 8.00 -27.59
C LEU A 250 -11.78 7.44 -26.26
N ALA A 251 -10.84 8.12 -25.60
CA ALA A 251 -10.22 7.62 -24.37
C ALA A 251 -10.31 8.63 -23.22
N VAL A 252 -9.77 9.85 -23.37
CA VAL A 252 -9.63 10.79 -22.24
C VAL A 252 -10.99 11.13 -21.60
N ILE A 253 -11.97 11.54 -22.39
CA ILE A 253 -13.31 11.90 -21.89
C ILE A 253 -14.04 10.71 -21.29
N PRO A 254 -14.30 9.59 -22.00
CA PRO A 254 -15.10 8.50 -21.46
C PRO A 254 -14.45 7.86 -20.23
N VAL A 255 -13.13 7.65 -20.23
CA VAL A 255 -12.41 7.08 -19.08
C VAL A 255 -12.44 8.06 -17.90
N SER A 256 -12.27 9.37 -18.13
CA SER A 256 -12.36 10.35 -17.05
C SER A 256 -13.77 10.45 -16.46
N VAL A 257 -14.83 10.35 -17.28
CA VAL A 257 -16.21 10.31 -16.78
C VAL A 257 -16.42 9.07 -15.91
N LEU A 258 -15.97 7.90 -16.37
CA LEU A 258 -16.08 6.66 -15.59
C LEU A 258 -15.34 6.76 -14.25
N ILE A 259 -14.08 7.22 -14.26
CA ILE A 259 -13.29 7.39 -13.03
C ILE A 259 -13.95 8.41 -12.09
N ALA A 260 -14.50 9.50 -12.63
CA ALA A 260 -15.19 10.51 -11.84
C ALA A 260 -16.42 9.93 -11.12
N LEU A 261 -17.23 9.15 -11.82
CA LEU A 261 -18.41 8.49 -11.26
C LEU A 261 -18.03 7.47 -10.18
N VAL A 262 -17.03 6.62 -10.45
CA VAL A 262 -16.54 5.62 -9.49
C VAL A 262 -15.96 6.31 -8.25
N GLY A 263 -15.07 7.29 -8.41
CA GLY A 263 -14.46 8.00 -7.29
C GLY A 263 -15.49 8.75 -6.44
N PHE A 264 -16.50 9.36 -7.07
CA PHE A 264 -17.57 10.05 -6.34
C PHE A 264 -18.45 9.05 -5.57
N TRP A 265 -18.84 7.95 -6.21
CA TRP A 265 -19.62 6.90 -5.57
C TRP A 265 -18.89 6.29 -4.37
N TRP A 266 -17.61 5.93 -4.52
CA TRP A 266 -16.78 5.45 -3.41
C TRP A 266 -16.62 6.49 -2.31
N GLY A 267 -16.48 7.77 -2.65
CA GLY A 267 -16.39 8.84 -1.66
C GLY A 267 -17.66 8.94 -0.80
N VAL A 268 -18.83 8.88 -1.43
CA VAL A 268 -20.12 8.86 -0.72
C VAL A 268 -20.28 7.59 0.11
N GLU A 269 -19.96 6.42 -0.45
CA GLU A 269 -20.02 5.13 0.25
C GLU A 269 -19.16 5.14 1.53
N ARG A 270 -17.89 5.57 1.42
CA ARG A 270 -16.95 5.62 2.54
C ARG A 270 -17.32 6.68 3.57
N LEU A 271 -17.98 7.77 3.15
CA LEU A 271 -18.42 8.83 4.05
C LEU A 271 -19.59 8.40 4.94
N ILE A 272 -20.54 7.65 4.36
CA ILE A 272 -21.76 7.20 5.05
C ILE A 272 -21.48 5.99 5.95
N GLY A 273 -20.52 5.13 5.57
CA GLY A 273 -20.06 3.97 6.35
C GLY A 273 -20.51 2.65 5.75
#